data_AF-A0A1F8ATZ5-F1
#
_entry.id   AF-A0A1F8ATZ5-F1
#
_cell.length_a   1.000
_cell.length_b   1.000
_cell.length_c   1.000
_cell.angle_alpha   90.00
_cell.angle_beta   90.00
_cell.angle_gamma   90.00
#
_symmetry.space_group_name_H-M   'P 1'
#
loop_
_entity.id
_entity.type
_entity.pdbx_description
1 polymer ?
#
loop_
_entity_poly.entity_id
_entity_poly.type
_entity_poly.pdbx_seq_one_letter_code
_entity_poly.pdbx_strand_id
1 'polypeptide(L)' 'MLKDYLKSKGADYVEKVVDQDESAREEMSAKSGGFLGVPFTVIAKDGGEEEKVLGFDKGKIDSILGV' A
#
# COMPACT_ATOMS: atom_id res chain seq x y z
N MET A 1 4.06 -5.47 -10.80
CA MET A 1 5.04 -4.40 -10.53
C MET A 1 5.22 -4.16 -9.04
N LEU A 2 4.27 -3.56 -8.30
CA LEU A 2 4.41 -3.36 -6.84
C LEU A 2 4.49 -4.68 -6.05
N LYS A 3 3.63 -5.66 -6.37
CA LYS A 3 3.63 -6.96 -5.68
C LYS A 3 4.96 -7.71 -5.87
N ASP A 4 5.43 -7.76 -7.11
CA ASP A 4 6.74 -8.35 -7.45
C ASP A 4 7.87 -7.60 -6.75
N TYR A 5 7.74 -6.27 -6.62
CA TYR A 5 8.69 -5.45 -5.90
C TYR A 5 8.77 -5.82 -4.43
N LEU A 6 7.64 -5.85 -3.73
CA LEU A 6 7.56 -6.24 -2.32
C LEU A 6 8.07 -7.67 -2.11
N LYS A 7 7.70 -8.62 -2.97
CA LYS A 7 8.26 -9.98 -2.96
C LYS A 7 9.78 -9.98 -3.12
N SER A 8 10.32 -9.20 -4.05
CA SER A 8 11.77 -9.12 -4.28
C SER A 8 12.54 -8.56 -3.08
N LYS A 9 11.89 -7.71 -2.28
CA LYS A 9 12.41 -7.16 -1.02
C LYS A 9 12.19 -8.08 0.18
N GLY A 10 11.48 -9.22 0.01
CA GLY A 10 11.12 -10.12 1.10
C GLY A 10 10.13 -9.51 2.10
N ALA A 11 9.39 -8.49 1.69
CA ALA A 11 8.41 -7.83 2.56
C ALA A 11 7.10 -8.64 2.59
N ASP A 12 6.59 -8.91 3.78
CA ASP A 12 5.25 -9.45 3.96
C ASP A 12 4.20 -8.38 3.59
N TYR A 13 3.20 -8.78 2.82
CA TYR A 13 2.11 -7.89 2.43
C TYR A 13 0.80 -8.65 2.28
N VAL A 14 -0.30 -7.95 2.53
CA VAL A 14 -1.65 -8.44 2.24
C VAL A 14 -2.15 -7.74 1.00
N GLU A 15 -2.52 -8.53 -0.01
CA GLU A 15 -3.19 -8.01 -1.19
C GLU A 15 -4.68 -7.89 -0.92
N LYS A 16 -5.24 -6.70 -1.18
CA LYS A 16 -6.67 -6.45 -1.18
C LYS A 16 -7.13 -6.07 -2.59
N VAL A 17 -8.10 -6.81 -3.13
CA VAL A 17 -8.63 -6.60 -4.49
C VAL A 17 -9.89 -5.73 -4.42
N VAL A 18 -9.69 -4.42 -4.45
CA VAL A 18 -10.77 -3.42 -4.28
C VAL A 18 -11.84 -3.43 -5.38
N ASP A 19 -11.56 -4.07 -6.52
CA ASP A 19 -12.54 -4.27 -7.60
C ASP A 19 -13.57 -5.36 -7.28
N GLN A 20 -13.21 -6.31 -6.41
CA GLN A 20 -14.04 -7.46 -6.04
C GLN A 20 -14.51 -7.40 -4.58
N ASP A 21 -13.78 -6.67 -3.73
CA ASP A 21 -14.06 -6.50 -2.32
C ASP A 21 -14.48 -5.05 -2.05
N GLU A 22 -15.79 -4.86 -1.88
CA GLU A 22 -16.38 -3.56 -1.61
C GLU A 22 -15.87 -2.97 -0.28
N SER A 23 -15.69 -3.81 0.75
CA SER A 23 -15.15 -3.38 2.04
C SER A 23 -13.69 -2.92 1.92
N ALA A 24 -12.88 -3.61 1.12
CA ALA A 24 -11.53 -3.16 0.82
C ALA A 24 -11.52 -1.84 0.04
N ARG A 25 -12.48 -1.63 -0.87
CA ARG A 25 -12.64 -0.36 -1.60
C ARG A 25 -13.01 0.79 -0.67
N GLU A 26 -13.92 0.55 0.27
CA GLU A 26 -14.29 1.52 1.30
C GLU A 26 -13.09 1.87 2.19
N GLU A 27 -12.35 0.87 2.66
CA GLU A 27 -11.14 1.08 3.45
C GLU A 27 -10.08 1.88 2.66
N MET A 28 -9.86 1.54 1.38
CA MET A 28 -8.96 2.27 0.51
C MET A 28 -9.39 3.73 0.35
N SER A 29 -10.67 3.97 0.07
CA SER A 29 -11.21 5.33 -0.07
C SER A 29 -11.05 6.14 1.22
N ALA A 30 -11.39 5.55 2.36
CA ALA A 30 -11.26 6.20 3.66
C ALA A 30 -9.80 6.51 4.02
N LYS A 31 -8.89 5.55 3.81
CA LYS A 31 -7.46 5.74 4.12
C LYS A 31 -6.81 6.74 3.17
N SER A 32 -7.15 6.71 1.89
CA SER A 32 -6.52 7.55 0.87
C SER A 32 -7.10 8.96 0.74
N GLY A 33 -8.20 9.27 1.44
CA GLY A 33 -8.88 10.57 1.37
C GLY A 33 -9.77 10.72 0.14
N GLY A 34 -10.37 9.63 -0.34
CA GLY A 34 -11.25 9.60 -1.51
C GLY A 34 -10.56 9.22 -2.81
N PHE A 35 -9.32 8.75 -2.77
CA PHE A 35 -8.59 8.30 -3.95
C PHE A 35 -8.90 6.82 -4.25
N LEU A 36 -9.44 6.56 -5.44
CA LEU A 36 -9.82 5.23 -5.90
C LEU A 36 -8.86 4.65 -6.96
N GLY A 37 -7.69 5.28 -7.13
CA GLY A 37 -6.69 4.85 -8.11
C GLY A 37 -5.81 3.73 -7.57
N VAL A 38 -5.65 2.65 -8.35
CA VAL A 38 -4.68 1.60 -8.07
C VAL A 38 -3.37 1.83 -8.84
N PRO A 39 -2.21 1.46 -8.28
CA PRO A 39 -2.00 0.83 -6.97
C PRO A 39 -2.04 1.84 -5.81
N PHE A 40 -2.49 1.41 -4.63
CA PHE A 40 -2.40 2.14 -3.36
C PHE A 40 -1.76 1.24 -2.31
N THR A 41 -0.83 1.79 -1.53
CA THR A 41 -0.07 1.03 -0.54
C THR A 41 -0.18 1.70 0.82
N VAL A 42 -0.43 0.91 1.86
CA VAL A 42 -0.38 1.33 3.25
C VAL A 42 0.71 0.52 3.93
N ILE A 43 1.70 1.20 4.51
CA ILE A 43 2.83 0.57 5.19
C ILE A 43 2.73 0.94 6.66
N ALA A 44 2.42 -0.03 7.51
CA ALA A 44 2.42 0.14 8.96
C ALA A 44 3.85 0.00 9.50
N LYS A 45 4.28 0.95 10.33
CA LYS A 45 5.58 0.92 11.03
C LYS A 45 5.39 0.41 12.46
N ASP A 46 6.47 -0.07 13.08
CA ASP A 46 6.49 -0.60 14.47
C ASP A 46 5.97 0.39 15.54
N GLY A 47 5.87 1.69 15.22
CA GLY A 47 5.30 2.72 16.09
C GLY A 47 3.77 2.88 16.01
N GLY A 48 3.07 2.07 15.20
CA GLY A 48 1.65 2.22 14.93
C GLY A 48 1.32 3.32 13.91
N GLU A 49 2.34 3.98 13.35
CA GLU A 49 2.18 4.94 12.26
C GLU A 49 1.97 4.21 10.92
N GLU A 50 0.96 4.66 10.17
CA GLU A 50 0.68 4.16 8.83
C GLU A 50 1.12 5.20 7.78
N GLU A 51 2.10 4.84 6.96
CA GLU A 51 2.51 5.63 5.81
C GLU A 51 1.70 5.22 4.57
N LYS A 52 1.17 6.22 3.86
CA LYS A 52 0.31 6.01 2.69
C LYS A 52 1.04 6.44 1.42
N VAL A 53 1.03 5.56 0.43
CA VAL A 53 1.64 5.77 -0.88
C VAL A 53 0.58 5.62 -1.95
N LEU A 54 0.29 6.73 -2.63
CA LEU A 54 -0.60 6.78 -3.79
C LEU A 54 0.21 6.40 -5.03
N GLY A 55 -0.24 5.42 -5.79
CA GLY A 55 0.49 4.91 -6.94
C GLY A 55 1.66 4.00 -6.56
N PHE A 56 2.58 3.82 -7.50
CA PHE A 56 3.82 3.06 -7.31
C PHE A 56 5.01 4.02 -7.28
N ASP A 57 5.41 4.43 -6.08
CA ASP A 57 6.62 5.24 -5.86
C ASP A 57 7.68 4.39 -5.17
N LYS A 58 8.61 3.86 -5.98
CA LYS A 58 9.69 3.02 -5.48
C LYS A 58 10.57 3.76 -4.47
N GLY A 59 10.92 5.03 -4.73
CA GLY A 59 11.81 5.79 -3.85
C GLY A 59 11.18 6.06 -2.48
N LYS A 60 9.89 6.39 -2.47
CA LYS A 60 9.14 6.55 -1.22
C LYS A 60 9.00 5.23 -0.47
N ILE A 61 8.67 4.14 -1.16
CA ILE A 61 8.56 2.81 -0.54
C ILE A 61 9.91 2.38 0.06
N ASP A 62 11.03 2.58 -0.65
CA ASP A 62 12.36 2.25 -0.14
C ASP A 62 12.73 3.07 1.09
N SER A 63 12.44 4.37 1.06
CA SER A 63 12.65 5.24 2.21
C SER A 63 11.81 4.85 3.43
N ILE A 64 10.60 4.32 3.23
CA ILE A 64 9.72 3.88 4.31
C ILE A 64 10.17 2.53 4.87
N LEU A 65 10.56 1.60 3.99
CA LEU A 65 11.00 0.24 4.36
C LEU A 65 12.45 0.20 4.85
N GLY A 66 13.25 1.23 4.59
CA GLY A 66 14.66 1.31 4.99
C GLY A 66 15.57 0.37 4.19
N VAL A 67 15.27 0.16 2.90
CA VAL A 67 15.96 -0.81 1.99
C VAL A 67 16.63 -0.15 0.79
#